data_AF-A0A1Z4BXP4-F1
#
_entry.id   AF-A0A1Z4BXP4-F1
#
_cell.length_a   1.000
_cell.length_b   1.000
_cell.length_c   1.000
_cell.angle_alpha   90.00
_cell.angle_beta   90.00
_cell.angle_gamma   90.00
#
_symmetry.space_group_name_H-M   'P 1'
#
loop_
_entity.id
_entity.type
_entity.pdbx_description
1 polymer ?
#
loop_
_entity_poly.entity_id
_entity_poly.type
_entity_poly.pdbx_seq_one_letter_code
_entity_poly.pdbx_strand_id
1 'polypeptide(L)'
;MTRLFDVLVSGVLLLLLSPFLLYRAVAGQISTHQVFIRMPQLGYRQRPFNRLSFASAASGKNLAVLINVLAGDLAWAGVRALSPAEAEQLGAKASDHFNFRPGVLSAYSLKRQVGLAYDGEFATDHAFFTHLSIKSYIGLCLRGLIAWVLEGDADRPTAPLLHFWGVDILNTTMTEALDWLEACLDKPHTSLLAFVNPACLNIAYTHEDYRQVLQNAECVLPDGIGIKIACRLLGQHLRENVNGTDMFPRLCDRAAKAGYSLFLLGGLPGIAEQAATAMQQRFPGLKIAGVQDGFFSDAQEPQVLAAINASGAAVLLVGFGVPKQELWLARYREQLRVPVCMGVGGLFDYYSGRIPRAPVWMREIGIEWTWRLLQEPGRMWRRYLIGNPLFLYRVWRQRQQG
;
A
#
# COMPACT_ATOMS: atom_id res chain seq x y z
N MET A 1 29.04 15.75 0.36
CA MET A 1 29.18 14.42 1.00
C MET A 1 28.31 13.36 0.33
N THR A 2 27.02 13.60 0.06
CA THR A 2 26.13 12.64 -0.64
C THR A 2 26.68 12.20 -2.00
N ARG A 3 27.23 13.12 -2.81
CA ARG A 3 27.81 12.79 -4.11
C ARG A 3 28.98 11.81 -4.04
N LEU A 4 29.84 11.94 -3.02
CA LEU A 4 30.97 11.03 -2.83
C LEU A 4 30.46 9.62 -2.50
N PHE A 5 29.44 9.52 -1.64
CA PHE A 5 28.75 8.25 -1.36
C PHE A 5 28.18 7.64 -2.65
N ASP A 6 27.49 8.44 -3.48
CA ASP A 6 26.91 7.94 -4.73
C ASP A 6 27.95 7.33 -5.68
N VAL A 7 29.07 8.05 -5.88
CA VAL A 7 30.16 7.61 -6.75
C VAL A 7 30.82 6.34 -6.20
N LEU A 8 31.11 6.29 -4.90
CA LEU A 8 31.75 5.14 -4.27
C LEU A 8 30.87 3.89 -4.35
N VAL A 9 29.60 4.00 -3.94
CA VAL A 9 28.67 2.86 -3.94
C VAL A 9 28.40 2.36 -5.36
N SER A 10 28.14 3.26 -6.31
CA SER A 10 27.92 2.88 -7.70
C SER A 10 29.17 2.30 -8.36
N GLY A 11 30.36 2.85 -8.07
CA GLY A 11 31.63 2.32 -8.56
C GLY A 11 31.89 0.90 -8.07
N VAL A 12 31.70 0.65 -6.77
CA VAL A 12 31.83 -0.70 -6.18
C VAL A 12 30.82 -1.67 -6.79
N LEU A 13 29.54 -1.28 -6.92
CA LEU A 13 28.52 -2.14 -7.52
C LEU A 13 28.78 -2.42 -9.00
N LEU A 14 29.26 -1.44 -9.77
CA LEU A 14 29.64 -1.63 -11.18
C LEU A 14 30.78 -2.63 -11.32
N LEU A 15 31.79 -2.56 -10.44
CA LEU A 15 32.90 -3.52 -10.43
C LEU A 15 32.43 -4.92 -10.05
N LEU A 16 31.70 -5.06 -8.93
CA LEU A 16 31.22 -6.34 -8.44
C LEU A 16 30.24 -7.02 -9.42
N LEU A 17 29.37 -6.25 -10.05
CA LEU A 17 28.36 -6.75 -10.98
C LEU A 17 28.85 -6.78 -12.44
N SER A 18 30.09 -6.36 -12.72
CA SER A 18 30.59 -6.20 -14.09
C SER A 18 30.40 -7.44 -14.99
N PRO A 19 30.61 -8.70 -14.52
CA PRO A 19 30.38 -9.86 -15.39
C PRO A 19 28.91 -10.02 -15.77
N PHE A 20 28.00 -9.75 -14.81
CA PHE A 20 26.56 -9.79 -15.06
C PHE A 20 26.11 -8.66 -15.98
N LEU A 21 26.60 -7.44 -15.77
CA LEU A 21 26.28 -6.28 -16.62
C LEU A 21 26.78 -6.47 -18.06
N LEU A 22 27.97 -7.04 -18.24
CA LEU A 22 28.51 -7.38 -19.55
C LEU A 22 27.64 -8.44 -20.24
N TYR A 23 27.25 -9.49 -19.52
CA TYR A 23 26.30 -10.47 -20.03
C TYR A 23 24.99 -9.82 -20.50
N ARG A 24 24.41 -8.91 -19.72
CA ARG A 24 23.16 -8.19 -20.09
C ARG A 24 23.37 -7.30 -21.32
N ALA A 25 24.52 -6.63 -21.43
CA ALA A 25 24.87 -5.82 -22.59
C ALA A 25 24.96 -6.66 -23.87
N VAL A 26 25.67 -7.79 -23.81
CA VAL A 26 25.81 -8.74 -24.92
C VAL A 26 24.45 -9.35 -25.28
N ALA A 27 23.67 -9.77 -24.29
CA ALA A 27 22.33 -10.30 -24.51
C ALA A 27 21.39 -9.28 -25.16
N GLY A 28 21.45 -8.01 -24.74
CA GLY A 28 20.72 -6.91 -25.39
C GLY A 28 21.16 -6.73 -26.85
N GLN A 29 22.47 -6.70 -27.10
CA GLN A 29 23.02 -6.55 -28.44
C GLN A 29 22.59 -7.70 -29.38
N ILE A 30 22.56 -8.94 -28.89
CA ILE A 30 22.15 -10.10 -29.69
C ILE A 30 20.64 -10.11 -29.94
N SER A 31 19.83 -9.82 -28.93
CA SER A 31 18.37 -9.95 -29.01
C SER A 31 17.66 -8.74 -29.63
N THR A 32 18.22 -7.54 -29.50
CA THR A 32 17.56 -6.28 -29.87
C THR A 32 18.42 -5.37 -30.75
N HIS A 33 19.65 -5.77 -31.09
CA HIS A 33 20.66 -4.95 -31.78
C HIS A 33 21.04 -3.65 -31.05
N GLN A 34 20.67 -3.52 -29.76
CA GLN A 34 20.98 -2.38 -28.92
C GLN A 34 21.45 -2.85 -27.54
N VAL A 35 22.43 -2.15 -26.96
CA VAL A 35 22.84 -2.41 -25.57
C VAL A 35 21.90 -1.74 -24.58
N PHE A 36 21.58 -0.46 -24.84
CA PHE A 36 20.79 0.38 -23.93
C PHE A 36 19.57 0.97 -24.62
N ILE A 37 18.46 0.96 -23.89
CA ILE A 37 17.33 1.86 -24.13
C ILE A 37 17.62 3.17 -23.41
N ARG A 38 17.41 4.30 -24.11
CA ARG A 38 17.64 5.65 -23.62
C ARG A 38 16.30 6.36 -23.47
N MET A 39 15.96 6.73 -22.24
CA MET A 39 14.74 7.48 -21.95
C MET A 39 15.10 8.94 -21.64
N PRO A 40 14.62 9.93 -22.41
CA PRO A 40 14.95 11.33 -22.17
C PRO A 40 14.29 11.83 -20.88
N GLN A 41 15.08 12.44 -20.01
CA GLN A 41 14.65 12.99 -18.73
C GLN A 41 15.34 14.34 -18.44
N LEU A 42 14.77 15.07 -17.48
CA LEU A 42 15.34 16.32 -16.97
C LEU A 42 15.94 16.11 -15.57
N GLY A 43 17.18 16.57 -15.41
CA GLY A 43 17.93 16.49 -14.17
C GLY A 43 18.04 17.83 -13.44
N TYR A 44 19.04 17.92 -12.56
CA TYR A 44 19.30 19.11 -11.77
C TYR A 44 19.43 20.36 -12.65
N ARG A 45 18.72 21.44 -12.29
CA ARG A 45 18.60 22.68 -13.07
C ARG A 45 18.15 22.44 -14.51
N GLN A 46 17.21 21.52 -14.70
CA GLN A 46 16.62 21.17 -16.01
C GLN A 46 17.65 20.68 -17.04
N ARG A 47 18.80 20.17 -16.61
CA ARG A 47 19.79 19.62 -17.54
C ARG A 47 19.24 18.33 -18.15
N PRO A 48 19.13 18.23 -19.48
CA PRO A 48 18.64 17.02 -20.13
C PRO A 48 19.67 15.89 -19.99
N PHE A 49 19.19 14.68 -19.74
CA PHE A 49 20.00 13.47 -19.76
C PHE A 49 19.18 12.28 -20.24
N ASN A 50 19.85 11.18 -20.57
CA ASN A 50 19.19 9.94 -20.96
C ASN A 50 19.32 8.92 -19.84
N ARG A 51 18.20 8.55 -19.22
CA ARG A 51 18.17 7.43 -18.28
C ARG A 51 18.37 6.12 -19.03
N LEU A 52 19.34 5.34 -18.58
CA LEU A 52 19.75 4.09 -19.22
C LEU A 52 19.04 2.89 -18.60
N SER A 53 18.55 1.99 -19.46
CA SER A 53 18.16 0.61 -19.14
C SER A 53 18.81 -0.32 -20.14
N PHE A 54 19.14 -1.56 -19.76
CA PHE A 54 19.51 -2.57 -20.76
C PHE A 54 18.32 -2.87 -21.68
N ALA A 55 18.61 -3.12 -22.95
CA ALA A 55 17.58 -3.31 -23.97
C ALA A 55 16.85 -4.66 -23.91
N SER A 56 17.47 -5.69 -23.31
CA SER A 56 16.84 -7.00 -23.14
C SER A 56 15.89 -7.01 -21.93
N ALA A 57 14.64 -7.44 -22.15
CA ALA A 57 13.55 -7.50 -21.17
C ALA A 57 13.69 -8.68 -20.18
N ALA A 58 14.69 -8.61 -19.30
CA ALA A 58 14.92 -9.61 -18.26
C ALA A 58 15.39 -8.97 -16.94
N SER A 59 15.54 -9.81 -15.91
CA SER A 59 15.97 -9.42 -14.57
C SER A 59 17.20 -8.51 -14.59
N GLY A 60 17.12 -7.39 -13.86
CA GLY A 60 18.24 -6.46 -13.73
C GLY A 60 18.43 -5.52 -14.92
N LYS A 61 17.42 -5.35 -15.79
CA LYS A 61 17.47 -4.36 -16.89
C LYS A 61 17.78 -2.94 -16.40
N ASN A 62 17.28 -2.62 -15.21
CA ASN A 62 17.42 -1.29 -14.60
C ASN A 62 18.82 -1.04 -14.00
N LEU A 63 19.73 -2.02 -13.96
CA LEU A 63 21.07 -1.82 -13.39
C LEU A 63 21.95 -0.87 -14.23
N ALA A 64 21.62 -0.63 -15.50
CA ALA A 64 22.30 0.37 -16.33
C ALA A 64 22.20 1.79 -15.74
N VAL A 65 21.21 2.05 -14.87
CA VAL A 65 21.06 3.32 -14.15
C VAL A 65 22.27 3.68 -13.28
N LEU A 66 23.08 2.68 -12.87
CA LEU A 66 24.31 2.91 -12.10
C LEU A 66 25.32 3.78 -12.87
N ILE A 67 25.31 3.71 -14.21
CA ILE A 67 26.14 4.55 -15.08
C ILE A 67 25.69 6.01 -14.98
N ASN A 68 24.38 6.28 -14.99
CA ASN A 68 23.85 7.64 -14.80
C ASN A 68 24.19 8.19 -13.41
N VAL A 69 24.16 7.34 -12.36
CA VAL A 69 24.59 7.74 -11.03
C VAL A 69 26.08 8.10 -11.05
N LEU A 70 26.93 7.30 -11.67
CA LEU A 70 28.36 7.59 -11.77
C LEU A 70 28.65 8.87 -12.58
N ALA A 71 27.90 9.10 -13.67
CA ALA A 71 28.02 10.30 -14.50
C ALA A 71 27.55 11.59 -13.80
N GLY A 72 26.67 11.47 -12.80
CA GLY A 72 26.14 12.61 -12.05
C GLY A 72 24.82 13.14 -12.55
N ASP A 73 24.22 12.44 -13.50
CA ASP A 73 22.85 12.67 -13.96
C ASP A 73 21.84 12.35 -12.86
N LEU A 74 22.08 11.26 -12.13
CA LEU A 74 21.25 10.75 -11.04
C LEU A 74 22.04 10.66 -9.72
N ALA A 75 21.30 10.64 -8.61
CA ALA A 75 21.77 10.25 -7.29
C ALA A 75 21.10 8.93 -6.86
N TRP A 76 21.57 8.27 -5.80
CA TRP A 76 20.86 7.10 -5.26
C TRP A 76 19.48 7.47 -4.71
N ALA A 77 19.41 8.57 -3.97
CA ALA A 77 18.18 9.13 -3.45
C ALA A 77 18.01 10.58 -3.92
N GLY A 78 16.82 10.93 -4.38
CA GLY A 78 16.53 12.23 -4.96
C GLY A 78 15.06 12.34 -5.35
N VAL A 79 14.68 13.48 -5.92
CA VAL A 79 13.35 13.65 -6.50
C VAL A 79 13.14 12.70 -7.69
N ARG A 80 11.90 12.36 -8.06
CA ARG A 80 11.68 11.56 -9.28
C ARG A 80 12.15 12.33 -10.53
N ALA A 81 12.86 11.65 -11.44
CA ALA A 81 13.18 12.26 -12.72
C ALA A 81 11.91 12.42 -13.59
N LEU A 82 11.67 13.66 -14.07
CA LEU A 82 10.54 13.99 -14.95
C LEU A 82 10.95 13.85 -16.42
N SER A 83 10.00 13.44 -17.27
CA SER A 83 10.18 13.59 -18.72
C SER A 83 10.01 15.05 -19.15
N PRO A 84 10.57 15.48 -20.29
CA PRO A 84 10.36 16.84 -20.81
C PRO A 84 8.88 17.20 -20.97
N ALA A 85 8.05 16.27 -21.46
CA ALA A 85 6.61 16.47 -21.63
C ALA A 85 5.88 16.63 -20.28
N GLU A 86 6.24 15.84 -19.26
CA GLU A 86 5.68 15.99 -17.92
C GLU A 86 6.04 17.34 -17.30
N ALA A 87 7.30 17.77 -17.46
CA ALA A 87 7.77 19.05 -16.92
C ALA A 87 7.04 20.24 -17.57
N GLU A 88 6.78 20.17 -18.88
CA GLU A 88 6.01 21.18 -19.60
C GLU A 88 4.57 21.26 -19.09
N GLN A 89 3.90 20.11 -18.88
CA GLN A 89 2.54 20.06 -18.33
C GLN A 89 2.45 20.64 -16.90
N LEU A 90 3.49 20.44 -16.09
CA LEU A 90 3.53 20.94 -14.71
C LEU A 90 3.87 22.45 -14.65
N GLY A 91 4.55 22.97 -15.67
CA GLY A 91 4.92 24.38 -15.78
C GLY A 91 5.67 24.89 -14.54
N ALA A 92 5.21 26.03 -14.00
CA ALA A 92 5.83 26.66 -12.84
C ALA A 92 5.86 25.79 -11.58
N LYS A 93 4.96 24.80 -11.44
CA LYS A 93 4.93 23.89 -10.28
C LYS A 93 6.16 22.99 -10.21
N ALA A 94 6.88 22.80 -11.31
CA ALA A 94 8.08 21.98 -11.37
C ALA A 94 9.37 22.75 -11.06
N SER A 95 9.33 24.09 -10.87
CA SER A 95 10.55 24.89 -10.69
C SER A 95 11.42 24.40 -9.54
N ASP A 96 10.80 24.16 -8.39
CA ASP A 96 11.50 23.76 -7.16
C ASP A 96 11.97 22.31 -7.23
N HIS A 97 11.32 21.50 -8.06
CA HIS A 97 11.70 20.11 -8.31
C HIS A 97 13.11 20.00 -8.89
N PHE A 98 13.46 20.92 -9.79
CA PHE A 98 14.78 20.93 -10.44
C PHE A 98 15.89 21.51 -9.57
N ASN A 99 15.59 21.99 -8.36
CA ASN A 99 16.59 22.39 -7.36
C ASN A 99 17.24 21.19 -6.67
N PHE A 100 16.73 19.98 -6.89
CA PHE A 100 17.30 18.75 -6.37
C PHE A 100 17.77 17.86 -7.51
N ARG A 101 18.79 17.04 -7.24
CA ARG A 101 19.17 15.99 -8.19
C ARG A 101 18.09 14.91 -8.20
N PRO A 102 17.71 14.42 -9.38
CA PRO A 102 16.85 13.25 -9.45
C PRO A 102 17.53 12.01 -8.86
N GLY A 103 16.72 11.15 -8.24
CA GLY A 103 17.16 9.92 -7.60
C GLY A 103 16.74 8.67 -8.37
N VAL A 104 17.50 7.59 -8.19
CA VAL A 104 17.01 6.23 -8.47
C VAL A 104 15.83 5.90 -7.56
N LEU A 105 15.90 6.34 -6.30
CA LEU A 105 14.87 6.24 -5.28
C LEU A 105 14.37 7.64 -4.89
N SER A 106 13.07 7.77 -4.62
CA SER A 106 12.48 9.00 -4.06
C SER A 106 11.84 8.75 -2.70
N ALA A 107 11.77 9.79 -1.87
CA ALA A 107 11.11 9.70 -0.57
C ALA A 107 9.61 9.49 -0.77
N TYR A 108 9.02 10.17 -1.76
CA TYR A 108 7.63 10.01 -2.15
C TYR A 108 7.33 8.57 -2.59
N SER A 109 8.12 7.96 -3.48
CA SER A 109 7.85 6.58 -3.94
C SER A 109 7.80 5.59 -2.77
N LEU A 110 8.70 5.74 -1.81
CA LEU A 110 8.75 4.87 -0.64
C LEU A 110 7.57 5.12 0.33
N LYS A 111 7.22 6.39 0.58
CA LYS A 111 6.06 6.77 1.41
C LYS A 111 4.73 6.40 0.76
N ARG A 112 4.64 6.46 -0.58
CA ARG A 112 3.45 6.08 -1.35
C ARG A 112 3.12 4.60 -1.15
N GLN A 113 4.13 3.73 -1.16
CA GLN A 113 3.95 2.28 -0.93
C GLN A 113 3.30 1.94 0.41
N VAL A 114 3.35 2.84 1.39
CA VAL A 114 2.78 2.65 2.74
C VAL A 114 1.64 3.63 3.03
N GLY A 115 1.06 4.21 1.99
CA GLY A 115 -0.10 5.08 2.10
C GLY A 115 0.16 6.41 2.82
N LEU A 116 1.42 6.80 3.08
CA LEU A 116 1.80 8.01 3.84
C LEU A 116 2.00 9.26 2.99
N ALA A 117 1.85 9.17 1.67
CA ALA A 117 2.10 10.26 0.75
C ALA A 117 0.89 11.20 0.55
N TYR A 118 0.33 11.71 1.65
CA TYR A 118 -0.87 12.56 1.65
C TYR A 118 -0.64 13.95 1.03
N ASP A 119 0.55 14.52 1.24
CA ASP A 119 0.86 15.89 0.85
C ASP A 119 1.20 16.03 -0.64
N GLY A 120 1.12 14.94 -1.41
CA GLY A 120 1.53 14.89 -2.81
C GLY A 120 3.04 14.74 -3.02
N GLU A 121 3.44 14.45 -4.26
CA GLU A 121 4.83 14.15 -4.63
C GLU A 121 5.79 15.30 -4.32
N PHE A 122 5.49 16.49 -4.86
CA PHE A 122 6.35 17.67 -4.74
C PHE A 122 6.55 18.11 -3.29
N ALA A 123 5.49 18.19 -2.48
CA ALA A 123 5.61 18.62 -1.09
C ALA A 123 6.40 17.59 -0.26
N THR A 124 6.16 16.30 -0.48
CA THR A 124 6.82 15.22 0.25
C THR A 124 8.32 15.18 -0.02
N ASP A 125 8.71 15.24 -1.30
CA ASP A 125 10.12 15.20 -1.67
C ASP A 125 10.82 16.52 -1.31
N HIS A 126 10.19 17.67 -1.56
CA HIS A 126 10.75 18.97 -1.19
C HIS A 126 11.05 19.04 0.31
N ALA A 127 10.09 18.71 1.18
CA ALA A 127 10.28 18.72 2.63
C ALA A 127 11.38 17.77 3.11
N PHE A 128 11.60 16.64 2.41
CA PHE A 128 12.66 15.70 2.76
C PHE A 128 14.04 16.21 2.34
N PHE A 129 14.16 16.76 1.14
CA PHE A 129 15.45 17.15 0.57
C PHE A 129 15.91 18.54 1.01
N THR A 130 15.02 19.41 1.50
CA THR A 130 15.41 20.68 2.15
C THR A 130 16.16 20.46 3.47
N HIS A 131 15.75 19.46 4.26
CA HIS A 131 16.36 19.13 5.56
C HIS A 131 17.27 17.90 5.51
N LEU A 132 17.88 17.65 4.34
CA LEU A 132 18.64 16.43 4.09
C LEU A 132 19.91 16.35 4.96
N SER A 133 19.99 15.32 5.79
CA SER A 133 21.24 14.89 6.45
C SER A 133 21.84 13.67 5.75
N ILE A 134 23.15 13.45 5.90
CA ILE A 134 23.81 12.24 5.36
C ILE A 134 23.22 10.95 5.96
N LYS A 135 22.80 10.98 7.23
CA LYS A 135 22.15 9.85 7.90
C LYS A 135 20.78 9.55 7.27
N SER A 136 19.97 10.60 7.06
CA SER A 136 18.66 10.48 6.42
C SER A 136 18.76 9.98 4.97
N TYR A 137 19.80 10.42 4.25
CA TYR A 137 20.10 9.98 2.89
C TYR A 137 20.42 8.49 2.83
N ILE A 138 21.41 8.03 3.62
CA ILE A 138 21.80 6.62 3.70
C ILE A 138 20.61 5.76 4.15
N GLY A 139 19.83 6.23 5.14
CA GLY A 139 18.63 5.55 5.61
C GLY A 139 17.56 5.41 4.51
N LEU A 140 17.37 6.42 3.66
CA LEU A 140 16.48 6.32 2.50
C LEU A 140 17.00 5.30 1.47
N CYS A 141 18.29 5.32 1.16
CA CYS A 141 18.90 4.35 0.24
C CYS A 141 18.76 2.91 0.74
N LEU A 142 19.04 2.66 2.02
CA LEU A 142 18.91 1.32 2.62
C LEU A 142 17.47 0.81 2.58
N ARG A 143 16.50 1.65 2.96
CA ARG A 143 15.08 1.28 2.91
C ARG A 143 14.62 1.03 1.47
N GLY A 144 15.01 1.88 0.54
CA GLY A 144 14.68 1.73 -0.87
C GLY A 144 15.32 0.49 -1.49
N LEU A 145 16.53 0.09 -1.07
CA LEU A 145 17.15 -1.17 -1.50
C LEU A 145 16.34 -2.38 -1.03
N ILE A 146 15.93 -2.40 0.25
CA ILE A 146 15.08 -3.47 0.79
C ILE A 146 13.73 -3.49 0.06
N ALA A 147 13.11 -2.32 -0.12
CA ALA A 147 11.86 -2.19 -0.87
C ALA A 147 12.02 -2.67 -2.32
N TRP A 148 13.13 -2.37 -2.99
CA TRP A 148 13.42 -2.81 -4.36
C TRP A 148 13.58 -4.33 -4.47
N VAL A 149 14.30 -4.96 -3.53
CA VAL A 149 14.37 -6.43 -3.42
C VAL A 149 12.97 -7.01 -3.16
N LEU A 150 12.13 -6.32 -2.39
CA LEU A 150 10.74 -6.68 -2.11
C LEU A 150 9.72 -6.24 -3.18
N GLU A 151 10.08 -5.44 -4.18
CA GLU A 151 9.25 -5.05 -5.33
C GLU A 151 9.54 -5.89 -6.56
N GLY A 152 10.81 -6.06 -6.93
CA GLY A 152 11.23 -6.91 -8.05
C GLY A 152 10.69 -6.37 -9.38
N ASP A 153 11.01 -7.03 -10.48
CA ASP A 153 10.75 -6.44 -11.80
C ASP A 153 9.27 -6.15 -12.08
N ALA A 154 9.02 -4.96 -12.62
CA ALA A 154 7.71 -4.41 -12.98
C ALA A 154 7.10 -5.05 -14.24
N ASP A 155 7.82 -5.96 -14.91
CA ASP A 155 7.39 -6.62 -16.15
C ASP A 155 6.46 -7.82 -15.93
N ARG A 156 5.95 -8.01 -14.70
CA ARG A 156 4.97 -9.07 -14.44
C ARG A 156 3.58 -8.66 -14.91
N PRO A 157 2.76 -9.60 -15.42
CA PRO A 157 1.39 -9.30 -15.76
C PRO A 157 0.63 -8.77 -14.54
N THR A 158 -0.12 -7.70 -14.76
CA THR A 158 -1.01 -7.11 -13.75
C THR A 158 -2.43 -7.57 -14.06
N ALA A 159 -2.83 -8.69 -13.47
CA ALA A 159 -4.20 -9.18 -13.58
C ALA A 159 -5.16 -8.26 -12.79
N PRO A 160 -6.40 -8.03 -13.27
CA PRO A 160 -7.38 -7.20 -12.55
C PRO A 160 -7.86 -7.84 -11.26
N LEU A 161 -7.87 -9.18 -11.19
CA LEU A 161 -8.21 -9.97 -10.02
C LEU A 161 -7.06 -10.90 -9.65
N LEU A 162 -6.86 -11.12 -8.36
CA LEU A 162 -5.91 -12.08 -7.80
C LEU A 162 -6.70 -13.21 -7.16
N HIS A 163 -6.49 -14.44 -7.63
CA HIS A 163 -7.28 -15.59 -7.25
C HIS A 163 -6.57 -16.43 -6.17
N PHE A 164 -7.19 -16.57 -5.01
CA PHE A 164 -6.67 -17.37 -3.90
C PHE A 164 -7.75 -18.31 -3.34
N TRP A 165 -7.70 -19.59 -3.73
CA TRP A 165 -8.56 -20.66 -3.19
C TRP A 165 -10.06 -20.31 -3.16
N GLY A 166 -10.55 -19.75 -4.26
CA GLY A 166 -11.94 -19.32 -4.41
C GLY A 166 -12.24 -17.92 -3.88
N VAL A 167 -11.26 -17.18 -3.35
CA VAL A 167 -11.41 -15.76 -3.00
C VAL A 167 -10.76 -14.91 -4.09
N ASP A 168 -11.53 -14.01 -4.68
CA ASP A 168 -11.08 -13.07 -5.70
C ASP A 168 -10.78 -11.72 -5.05
N ILE A 169 -9.52 -11.29 -5.15
CA ILE A 169 -9.06 -10.02 -4.60
C ILE A 169 -8.91 -9.01 -5.74
N LEU A 170 -9.53 -7.86 -5.62
CA LEU A 170 -9.41 -6.77 -6.58
C LEU A 170 -8.00 -6.18 -6.56
N ASN A 171 -7.30 -6.26 -7.70
CA ASN A 171 -5.98 -5.67 -7.87
C ASN A 171 -6.13 -4.23 -8.35
N THR A 172 -6.17 -3.31 -7.38
CA THR A 172 -6.46 -1.89 -7.61
C THR A 172 -5.52 -0.98 -6.82
N THR A 173 -5.68 0.32 -7.00
CA THR A 173 -4.98 1.36 -6.24
C THR A 173 -5.85 1.88 -5.11
N MET A 174 -5.25 2.56 -4.13
CA MET A 174 -5.98 3.17 -3.02
C MET A 174 -7.00 4.21 -3.51
N THR A 175 -6.64 4.97 -4.53
CA THR A 175 -7.52 5.99 -5.13
C THR A 175 -8.72 5.34 -5.81
N GLU A 176 -8.49 4.37 -6.69
CA GLU A 176 -9.55 3.64 -7.39
C GLU A 176 -10.48 2.89 -6.42
N ALA A 177 -9.95 2.35 -5.32
CA ALA A 177 -10.77 1.70 -4.30
C ALA A 177 -11.69 2.68 -3.56
N LEU A 178 -11.23 3.92 -3.30
CA LEU A 178 -12.06 4.97 -2.74
C LEU A 178 -13.08 5.50 -3.75
N ASP A 179 -12.70 5.61 -5.03
CA ASP A 179 -13.62 6.00 -6.11
C ASP A 179 -14.74 4.95 -6.26
N TRP A 180 -14.39 3.66 -6.19
CA TRP A 180 -15.35 2.56 -6.17
C TRP A 180 -16.29 2.66 -4.97
N LEU A 181 -15.76 2.95 -3.78
CA LEU A 181 -16.56 3.10 -2.57
C LEU A 181 -17.57 4.25 -2.71
N GLU A 182 -17.14 5.40 -3.22
CA GLU A 182 -18.01 6.56 -3.44
C GLU A 182 -19.09 6.27 -4.48
N ALA A 183 -18.75 5.58 -5.56
CA ALA A 183 -19.73 5.12 -6.55
C ALA A 183 -20.76 4.14 -5.98
N CYS A 184 -20.44 3.43 -4.89
CA CYS A 184 -21.38 2.55 -4.20
C CYS A 184 -22.36 3.32 -3.29
N LEU A 185 -22.10 4.58 -2.96
CA LEU A 185 -22.99 5.37 -2.09
C LEU A 185 -24.35 5.63 -2.72
N ASP A 186 -24.43 5.68 -4.05
CA ASP A 186 -25.66 5.91 -4.81
C ASP A 186 -26.40 4.62 -5.19
N LYS A 187 -25.87 3.45 -4.79
CA LYS A 187 -26.50 2.16 -5.13
C LYS A 187 -27.71 1.89 -4.24
N PRO A 188 -28.73 1.18 -4.77
CA PRO A 188 -29.94 0.85 -4.00
C PRO A 188 -29.73 -0.27 -2.97
N HIS A 189 -28.55 -0.89 -2.93
CA HIS A 189 -28.23 -2.02 -2.06
C HIS A 189 -26.93 -1.79 -1.30
N THR A 190 -26.85 -2.37 -0.10
CA THR A 190 -25.65 -2.40 0.73
C THR A 190 -24.54 -3.18 0.03
N SER A 191 -23.38 -2.54 -0.12
CA SER A 191 -22.14 -3.12 -0.67
C SER A 191 -21.18 -3.47 0.47
N LEU A 192 -20.66 -4.70 0.45
CA LEU A 192 -19.68 -5.21 1.41
C LEU A 192 -18.26 -5.06 0.85
N LEU A 193 -17.40 -4.39 1.62
CA LEU A 193 -15.97 -4.29 1.36
C LEU A 193 -15.19 -5.03 2.46
N ALA A 194 -14.33 -5.98 2.05
CA ALA A 194 -13.47 -6.74 2.96
C ALA A 194 -11.99 -6.51 2.64
N PHE A 195 -11.13 -6.62 3.66
CA PHE A 195 -9.68 -6.62 3.51
C PHE A 195 -9.12 -8.00 3.84
N VAL A 196 -8.28 -8.54 2.97
CA VAL A 196 -7.68 -9.87 3.18
C VAL A 196 -6.17 -9.80 3.21
N ASN A 197 -5.62 -10.42 4.25
CA ASN A 197 -4.21 -10.66 4.45
C ASN A 197 -3.95 -12.18 4.58
N PRO A 198 -2.69 -12.65 4.70
CA PRO A 198 -2.39 -14.08 4.79
C PRO A 198 -3.20 -14.86 5.84
N ALA A 199 -3.48 -14.24 6.98
CA ALA A 199 -4.26 -14.88 8.03
C ALA A 199 -5.73 -15.07 7.62
N CYS A 200 -6.30 -14.07 6.93
CA CYS A 200 -7.67 -14.13 6.40
C CYS A 200 -7.80 -15.25 5.38
N LEU A 201 -6.87 -15.33 4.42
CA LEU A 201 -6.88 -16.38 3.40
C LEU A 201 -6.65 -17.77 4.02
N ASN A 202 -5.85 -17.87 5.08
CA ASN A 202 -5.70 -19.13 5.79
C ASN A 202 -6.99 -19.60 6.47
N ILE A 203 -7.76 -18.67 7.05
CA ILE A 203 -9.07 -18.95 7.66
C ILE A 203 -10.06 -19.34 6.57
N ALA A 204 -10.16 -18.57 5.48
CA ALA A 204 -11.04 -18.86 4.34
C ALA A 204 -10.74 -20.22 3.68
N TYR A 205 -9.49 -20.66 3.70
CA TYR A 205 -9.13 -22.00 3.20
C TYR A 205 -9.80 -23.13 4.00
N THR A 206 -10.04 -22.94 5.30
CA THR A 206 -10.58 -23.99 6.21
C THR A 206 -11.99 -23.71 6.73
N HIS A 207 -12.52 -22.51 6.53
CA HIS A 207 -13.82 -22.08 7.05
C HIS A 207 -14.73 -21.68 5.88
N GLU A 208 -15.65 -22.57 5.53
CA GLU A 208 -16.51 -22.45 4.36
C GLU A 208 -17.36 -21.17 4.39
N ASP A 209 -18.08 -20.92 5.48
CA ASP A 209 -18.98 -19.76 5.57
C ASP A 209 -18.23 -18.44 5.38
N TYR A 210 -17.06 -18.30 6.01
CA TYR A 210 -16.22 -17.11 5.85
C TYR A 210 -15.73 -16.96 4.40
N ARG A 211 -15.36 -18.06 3.73
CA ARG A 211 -15.00 -18.02 2.31
C ARG A 211 -16.17 -17.59 1.44
N GLN A 212 -17.37 -18.11 1.67
CA GLN A 212 -18.57 -17.73 0.93
C GLN A 212 -18.92 -16.26 1.13
N VAL A 213 -18.74 -15.72 2.35
CA VAL A 213 -18.92 -14.28 2.58
C VAL A 213 -17.94 -13.45 1.76
N LEU A 214 -16.66 -13.85 1.68
CA LEU A 214 -15.67 -13.16 0.86
C LEU A 214 -15.96 -13.29 -0.64
N GLN A 215 -16.47 -14.44 -1.10
CA GLN A 215 -16.89 -14.67 -2.49
C GLN A 215 -18.06 -13.78 -2.91
N ASN A 216 -18.99 -13.54 -1.98
CA ASN A 216 -20.19 -12.73 -2.20
C ASN A 216 -19.99 -11.25 -1.82
N ALA A 217 -18.78 -10.85 -1.39
CA ALA A 217 -18.48 -9.45 -1.13
C ALA A 217 -18.28 -8.70 -2.44
N GLU A 218 -18.83 -7.48 -2.55
CA GLU A 218 -18.70 -6.68 -3.77
C GLU A 218 -17.26 -6.22 -4.03
N CYS A 219 -16.45 -6.10 -2.98
CA CYS A 219 -15.04 -5.77 -3.10
C CYS A 219 -14.21 -6.45 -2.01
N VAL A 220 -13.17 -7.16 -2.42
CA VAL A 220 -12.15 -7.70 -1.52
C VAL A 220 -10.80 -7.08 -1.88
N LEU A 221 -10.17 -6.41 -0.92
CA LEU A 221 -8.94 -5.65 -1.11
C LEU A 221 -7.72 -6.31 -0.43
N PRO A 222 -6.53 -6.18 -1.03
CA PRO A 222 -5.31 -6.76 -0.48
C PRO A 222 -4.81 -5.95 0.73
N ASP A 223 -4.49 -6.65 1.82
CA ASP A 223 -3.91 -6.08 3.03
C ASP A 223 -2.55 -6.73 3.38
N GLY A 224 -1.50 -5.93 3.28
CA GLY A 224 -0.18 -6.21 3.81
C GLY A 224 0.80 -6.90 2.84
N ILE A 225 2.06 -6.94 3.27
CA ILE A 225 3.20 -7.44 2.48
C ILE A 225 3.07 -8.91 2.08
N GLY A 226 2.34 -9.71 2.84
CA GLY A 226 2.19 -11.14 2.56
C GLY A 226 1.46 -11.43 1.25
N ILE A 227 0.44 -10.62 0.91
CA ILE A 227 -0.24 -10.72 -0.39
C ILE A 227 0.71 -10.35 -1.51
N LYS A 228 1.51 -9.27 -1.34
CA LYS A 228 2.54 -8.87 -2.31
C LYS A 228 3.53 -10.01 -2.59
N ILE A 229 4.01 -10.69 -1.54
CA ILE A 229 4.91 -11.84 -1.67
C ILE A 229 4.22 -12.99 -2.41
N ALA A 230 2.96 -13.27 -2.10
CA ALA A 230 2.20 -14.33 -2.77
C ALA A 230 2.01 -14.06 -4.27
N CYS A 231 1.64 -12.84 -4.67
CA CYS A 231 1.55 -12.45 -6.08
C CYS A 231 2.87 -12.71 -6.81
N ARG A 232 4.01 -12.38 -6.18
CA ARG A 232 5.34 -12.61 -6.76
C ARG A 232 5.65 -14.09 -6.92
N LEU A 233 5.28 -14.92 -5.95
CA LEU A 233 5.41 -16.38 -6.06
C LEU A 233 4.54 -16.94 -7.19
N LEU A 234 3.39 -16.32 -7.48
CA LEU A 234 2.49 -16.68 -8.59
C LEU A 234 2.86 -15.99 -9.91
N GLY A 235 3.95 -15.21 -9.97
CA GLY A 235 4.36 -14.50 -11.19
C GLY A 235 3.50 -13.30 -11.55
N GLN A 236 2.68 -12.80 -10.63
CA GLN A 236 1.77 -11.65 -10.81
C GLN A 236 2.30 -10.39 -10.13
N HIS A 237 1.88 -9.23 -10.64
CA HIS A 237 2.14 -7.93 -10.03
C HIS A 237 0.95 -7.45 -9.17
N LEU A 238 1.21 -7.02 -7.94
CA LEU A 238 0.25 -6.34 -7.08
C LEU A 238 0.37 -4.82 -7.30
N ARG A 239 -0.72 -4.16 -7.70
CA ARG A 239 -0.73 -2.72 -8.02
C ARG A 239 -0.44 -1.84 -6.80
N GLU A 240 -1.12 -2.09 -5.70
CA GLU A 240 -0.92 -1.34 -4.45
C GLU A 240 -1.33 -2.18 -3.24
N ASN A 241 -0.74 -1.88 -2.07
CA ASN A 241 -1.19 -2.42 -0.79
C ASN A 241 -2.36 -1.56 -0.27
N VAL A 242 -3.59 -1.97 -0.59
CA VAL A 242 -4.82 -1.23 -0.25
C VAL A 242 -5.34 -1.67 1.12
N ASN A 243 -4.55 -1.43 2.17
CA ASN A 243 -4.92 -1.83 3.52
C ASN A 243 -5.92 -0.85 4.17
N GLY A 244 -6.81 -1.38 5.01
CA GLY A 244 -7.87 -0.58 5.65
C GLY A 244 -7.33 0.50 6.59
N THR A 245 -6.19 0.26 7.25
CA THR A 245 -5.59 1.25 8.18
C THR A 245 -5.18 2.50 7.44
N ASP A 246 -4.57 2.38 6.26
CA ASP A 246 -4.15 3.53 5.45
C ASP A 246 -5.30 4.09 4.58
N MET A 247 -6.36 3.32 4.34
CA MET A 247 -7.58 3.80 3.68
C MET A 247 -8.37 4.76 4.57
N PHE A 248 -8.54 4.45 5.86
CA PHE A 248 -9.41 5.20 6.77
C PHE A 248 -9.20 6.73 6.80
N PRO A 249 -7.97 7.27 6.98
CA PRO A 249 -7.75 8.72 6.92
C PRO A 249 -8.07 9.34 5.56
N ARG A 250 -7.91 8.61 4.45
CA ARG A 250 -8.28 9.09 3.11
C ARG A 250 -9.79 9.11 2.94
N LEU A 251 -10.46 8.08 3.46
CA LEU A 251 -11.90 8.01 3.52
C LEU A 251 -12.47 9.17 4.36
N CYS A 252 -11.88 9.48 5.52
CA CYS A 252 -12.30 10.62 6.34
C CYS A 252 -12.11 11.96 5.63
N ASP A 253 -10.99 12.16 4.93
CA ASP A 253 -10.76 13.39 4.14
C ASP A 253 -11.81 13.54 3.02
N ARG A 254 -12.11 12.46 2.30
CA ARG A 254 -13.15 12.46 1.26
C ARG A 254 -14.54 12.68 1.84
N ALA A 255 -14.89 12.02 2.94
CA ALA A 255 -16.14 12.20 3.66
C ALA A 255 -16.35 13.64 4.11
N ALA A 256 -15.31 14.27 4.65
CA ALA A 256 -15.36 15.67 5.07
C ALA A 256 -15.60 16.62 3.88
N LYS A 257 -14.96 16.36 2.73
CA LYS A 257 -15.10 17.18 1.51
C LYS A 257 -16.45 16.98 0.80
N ALA A 258 -16.91 15.74 0.69
CA ALA A 258 -18.14 15.37 0.01
C ALA A 258 -19.40 15.49 0.91
N GLY A 259 -19.20 15.59 2.23
CA GLY A 259 -20.26 15.85 3.20
C GLY A 259 -21.07 14.62 3.64
N TYR A 260 -20.63 13.40 3.30
CA TYR A 260 -21.23 12.15 3.79
C TYR A 260 -20.68 11.75 5.16
N SER A 261 -21.39 10.85 5.85
CA SER A 261 -21.13 10.50 7.24
C SER A 261 -20.70 9.04 7.44
N LEU A 262 -19.93 8.80 8.50
CA LEU A 262 -19.41 7.49 8.87
C LEU A 262 -20.05 6.99 10.18
N PHE A 263 -20.28 5.68 10.31
CA PHE A 263 -20.62 5.01 11.56
C PHE A 263 -19.51 4.07 11.97
N LEU A 264 -19.03 4.15 13.22
CA LEU A 264 -17.95 3.31 13.73
C LEU A 264 -18.50 2.29 14.74
N LEU A 265 -18.43 1.00 14.40
CA LEU A 265 -18.94 -0.10 15.21
C LEU A 265 -17.82 -1.06 15.61
N GLY A 266 -17.51 -1.20 16.90
CA GLY A 266 -16.55 -2.18 17.40
C GLY A 266 -15.43 -1.61 18.26
N GLY A 267 -14.42 -2.44 18.55
CA GLY A 267 -13.40 -2.13 19.54
C GLY A 267 -13.90 -2.28 21.00
N LEU A 268 -12.98 -2.04 21.95
CA LEU A 268 -13.36 -1.94 23.37
C LEU A 268 -14.23 -0.69 23.61
N PRO A 269 -15.00 -0.65 24.72
CA PRO A 269 -15.73 0.55 25.13
C PRO A 269 -14.84 1.80 25.08
N GLY A 270 -15.34 2.85 24.42
CA GLY A 270 -14.65 4.14 24.23
C GLY A 270 -13.61 4.19 23.09
N ILE A 271 -13.18 3.07 22.51
CA ILE A 271 -12.13 3.08 21.48
C ILE A 271 -12.60 3.68 20.16
N ALA A 272 -13.78 3.29 19.69
CA ALA A 272 -14.36 3.85 18.47
C ALA A 272 -14.69 5.35 18.64
N GLU A 273 -15.05 5.79 19.85
CA GLU A 273 -15.36 7.19 20.17
C GLU A 273 -14.11 8.07 20.18
N GLN A 274 -13.02 7.58 20.77
CA GLN A 274 -11.72 8.24 20.73
C GLN A 274 -11.20 8.33 19.30
N ALA A 275 -11.35 7.26 18.51
CA ALA A 275 -10.98 7.28 17.10
C ALA A 275 -11.82 8.30 16.31
N ALA A 276 -13.14 8.34 16.50
CA ALA A 276 -14.02 9.35 15.90
C ALA A 276 -13.55 10.78 16.24
N THR A 277 -13.32 11.05 17.53
CA THR A 277 -12.88 12.37 18.02
C THR A 277 -11.55 12.79 17.39
N ALA A 278 -10.55 11.90 17.39
CA ALA A 278 -9.24 12.18 16.80
C ALA A 278 -9.33 12.47 15.29
N MET A 279 -10.20 11.76 14.58
CA MET A 279 -10.38 11.97 13.14
C MET A 279 -11.17 13.24 12.82
N GLN A 280 -12.15 13.62 13.63
CA GLN A 280 -12.87 14.89 13.47
C GLN A 280 -11.98 16.10 13.76
N GLN A 281 -11.07 15.99 14.74
CA GLN A 281 -10.04 17.02 14.98
C GLN A 281 -9.09 17.16 13.78
N ARG A 282 -8.73 16.03 13.16
CA ARG A 282 -7.82 16.01 12.01
C ARG A 282 -8.47 16.48 10.71
N PHE A 283 -9.76 16.20 10.51
CA PHE A 283 -10.51 16.51 9.30
C PHE A 283 -11.75 17.35 9.64
N PRO A 284 -11.60 18.69 9.76
CA PRO A 284 -12.73 19.58 9.98
C PRO A 284 -13.80 19.38 8.90
N GLY A 285 -15.06 19.17 9.31
CA GLY A 285 -16.17 18.84 8.42
C GLY A 285 -16.52 17.35 8.34
N LEU A 286 -15.68 16.46 8.89
CA LEU A 286 -16.00 15.04 9.01
C LEU A 286 -17.24 14.82 9.90
N LYS A 287 -18.26 14.16 9.33
CA LYS A 287 -19.48 13.78 10.04
C LYS A 287 -19.38 12.34 10.52
N ILE A 288 -19.49 12.14 11.83
CA ILE A 288 -19.66 10.82 12.43
C ILE A 288 -21.13 10.70 12.83
N ALA A 289 -21.88 9.84 12.12
CA ALA A 289 -23.31 9.64 12.31
C ALA A 289 -23.63 8.80 13.55
N GLY A 290 -22.66 8.02 14.03
CA GLY A 290 -22.78 7.28 15.28
C GLY A 290 -21.55 6.46 15.59
N VAL A 291 -21.46 6.05 16.85
CA VAL A 291 -20.40 5.20 17.38
C VAL A 291 -21.04 4.18 18.31
N GLN A 292 -20.58 2.92 18.22
CA GLN A 292 -20.99 1.85 19.11
C GLN A 292 -19.81 0.91 19.34
N ASP A 293 -19.55 0.50 20.58
CA ASP A 293 -18.50 -0.50 20.87
C ASP A 293 -18.93 -1.91 20.45
N GLY A 294 -18.00 -2.87 20.48
CA GLY A 294 -18.25 -4.26 20.08
C GLY A 294 -18.77 -5.18 21.20
N PHE A 295 -19.08 -4.66 22.39
CA PHE A 295 -19.45 -5.43 23.58
C PHE A 295 -20.94 -5.30 23.87
N PHE A 296 -21.74 -5.85 22.98
CA PHE A 296 -23.18 -6.00 23.15
C PHE A 296 -23.57 -7.48 23.06
N SER A 297 -24.66 -7.84 23.74
CA SER A 297 -25.25 -9.18 23.70
C SER A 297 -26.14 -9.36 22.47
N ASP A 298 -26.45 -10.61 22.11
CA ASP A 298 -27.38 -10.94 21.01
C ASP A 298 -28.76 -10.26 21.19
N ALA A 299 -29.20 -10.07 22.44
CA ALA A 299 -30.45 -9.36 22.75
C ALA A 299 -30.40 -7.86 22.44
N GLN A 300 -29.20 -7.27 22.37
CA GLN A 300 -28.98 -5.86 22.04
C GLN A 300 -28.70 -5.65 20.55
N GLU A 301 -28.43 -6.71 19.77
CA GLU A 301 -28.20 -6.62 18.31
C GLU A 301 -29.32 -5.86 17.56
N PRO A 302 -30.62 -6.09 17.82
CA PRO A 302 -31.69 -5.35 17.15
C PRO A 302 -31.64 -3.84 17.41
N GLN A 303 -31.27 -3.43 18.63
CA GLN A 303 -31.13 -2.03 18.99
C GLN A 303 -29.93 -1.37 18.27
N VAL A 304 -28.81 -2.10 18.17
CA VAL A 304 -27.62 -1.64 17.44
C VAL A 304 -27.94 -1.46 15.96
N LEU A 305 -28.64 -2.42 15.34
CA LEU A 305 -29.06 -2.32 13.93
C LEU A 305 -30.01 -1.14 13.71
N ALA A 306 -30.96 -0.93 14.62
CA ALA A 306 -31.87 0.22 14.55
C ALA A 306 -31.11 1.55 14.63
N ALA A 307 -30.14 1.66 15.54
CA ALA A 307 -29.30 2.86 15.67
C ALA A 307 -28.46 3.11 14.40
N ILE A 308 -27.85 2.08 13.83
CA ILE A 308 -27.09 2.16 12.57
C ILE A 308 -28.00 2.66 11.44
N ASN A 309 -29.17 2.04 11.27
CA ASN A 309 -30.10 2.37 10.19
C ASN A 309 -30.73 3.77 10.34
N ALA A 310 -30.94 4.23 11.57
CA ALA A 310 -31.48 5.56 11.85
C ALA A 310 -30.42 6.68 11.76
N SER A 311 -29.14 6.33 11.78
CA SER A 311 -28.04 7.30 11.81
C SER A 311 -27.87 8.11 10.51
N GLY A 312 -28.38 7.59 9.39
CA GLY A 312 -28.12 8.17 8.06
C GLY A 312 -26.65 8.07 7.63
N ALA A 313 -25.89 7.14 8.20
CA ALA A 313 -24.52 6.86 7.78
C ALA A 313 -24.45 6.39 6.32
N ALA A 314 -23.48 6.92 5.58
CA ALA A 314 -23.17 6.47 4.23
C ALA A 314 -22.21 5.27 4.25
N VAL A 315 -21.34 5.20 5.26
CA VAL A 315 -20.36 4.12 5.43
C VAL A 315 -20.38 3.60 6.86
N LEU A 316 -20.47 2.28 7.02
CA LEU A 316 -20.36 1.57 8.30
C LEU A 316 -19.00 0.86 8.37
N LEU A 317 -18.21 1.16 9.40
CA LEU A 317 -16.93 0.50 9.68
C LEU A 317 -17.10 -0.45 10.87
N VAL A 318 -16.85 -1.76 10.67
CA VAL A 318 -17.02 -2.80 11.67
C VAL A 318 -15.68 -3.38 12.13
N GLY A 319 -15.34 -3.21 13.40
CA GLY A 319 -14.07 -3.58 14.02
C GLY A 319 -14.16 -4.73 15.04
N PHE A 320 -14.79 -5.85 14.67
CA PHE A 320 -14.90 -7.04 15.55
C PHE A 320 -13.72 -8.02 15.42
N GLY A 321 -12.93 -7.86 14.35
CA GLY A 321 -11.89 -8.80 13.98
C GLY A 321 -12.42 -9.94 13.10
N VAL A 322 -11.49 -10.53 12.36
CA VAL A 322 -11.75 -11.61 11.40
C VAL A 322 -11.87 -12.95 12.15
N PRO A 323 -12.85 -13.82 11.81
CA PRO A 323 -13.86 -13.68 10.74
C PRO A 323 -15.19 -13.06 11.21
N LYS A 324 -15.31 -12.68 12.49
CA LYS A 324 -16.58 -12.28 13.10
C LYS A 324 -17.22 -11.08 12.42
N GLN A 325 -16.42 -10.09 12.01
CA GLN A 325 -16.95 -8.88 11.37
C GLN A 325 -17.58 -9.16 10.01
N GLU A 326 -16.95 -9.99 9.16
CA GLU A 326 -17.52 -10.36 7.86
C GLU A 326 -18.77 -11.22 8.03
N LEU A 327 -18.74 -12.20 8.94
CA LEU A 327 -19.91 -13.04 9.23
C LEU A 327 -21.08 -12.22 9.80
N TRP A 328 -20.81 -11.24 10.67
CA TRP A 328 -21.82 -10.33 11.19
C TRP A 328 -22.44 -9.47 10.09
N LEU A 329 -21.60 -8.91 9.22
CA LEU A 329 -22.05 -8.11 8.08
C LEU A 329 -22.90 -8.92 7.10
N ALA A 330 -22.49 -10.16 6.79
CA ALA A 330 -23.26 -11.03 5.92
C ALA A 330 -24.61 -11.42 6.52
N ARG A 331 -24.64 -11.73 7.82
CA ARG A 331 -25.87 -12.09 8.56
C ARG A 331 -26.92 -10.98 8.52
N TYR A 332 -26.49 -9.71 8.59
CA TYR A 332 -27.39 -8.55 8.62
C TYR A 332 -27.47 -7.76 7.32
N ARG A 333 -26.89 -8.30 6.24
CA ARG A 333 -26.78 -7.61 4.95
C ARG A 333 -28.11 -7.04 4.44
N GLU A 334 -29.17 -7.83 4.50
CA GLU A 334 -30.52 -7.44 4.06
C GLU A 334 -31.23 -6.46 5.01
N GLN A 335 -30.77 -6.35 6.26
CA GLN A 335 -31.36 -5.46 7.26
C GLN A 335 -30.62 -4.13 7.37
N LEU A 336 -29.34 -4.09 6.99
CA LEU A 336 -28.53 -2.88 6.97
C LEU A 336 -28.93 -1.99 5.79
N ARG A 337 -29.17 -0.71 6.09
CA ARG A 337 -29.54 0.33 5.10
C ARG A 337 -28.37 1.26 4.76
N VAL A 338 -27.18 0.96 5.28
CA VAL A 338 -25.98 1.75 5.02
C VAL A 338 -25.40 1.33 3.66
N PRO A 339 -25.21 2.24 2.70
CA PRO A 339 -24.77 1.91 1.35
C PRO A 339 -23.48 1.10 1.28
N VAL A 340 -22.49 1.40 2.14
CA VAL A 340 -21.22 0.66 2.17
C VAL A 340 -20.91 0.18 3.59
N CYS A 341 -20.64 -1.11 3.74
CA CYS A 341 -20.22 -1.73 4.98
C CYS A 341 -18.83 -2.33 4.83
N MET A 342 -17.92 -2.04 5.77
CA MET A 342 -16.54 -2.52 5.71
C MET A 342 -16.06 -3.14 7.02
N GLY A 343 -15.46 -4.33 6.93
CA GLY A 343 -14.77 -4.95 8.04
C GLY A 343 -13.35 -4.39 8.20
N VAL A 344 -13.04 -3.73 9.32
CA VAL A 344 -11.76 -3.01 9.51
C VAL A 344 -10.84 -3.60 10.60
N GLY A 345 -11.30 -4.63 11.31
CA GLY A 345 -10.52 -5.26 12.38
C GLY A 345 -10.12 -4.28 13.48
N GLY A 346 -8.88 -4.37 13.98
CA GLY A 346 -8.35 -3.50 15.04
C GLY A 346 -7.92 -2.11 14.56
N LEU A 347 -8.60 -1.54 13.57
CA LEU A 347 -8.27 -0.23 13.00
C LEU A 347 -8.45 0.90 14.01
N PHE A 348 -9.54 0.86 14.79
CA PHE A 348 -9.84 1.91 15.76
C PHE A 348 -8.78 2.02 16.85
N ASP A 349 -8.13 0.92 17.25
CA ASP A 349 -7.06 0.93 18.25
C ASP A 349 -5.86 1.81 17.84
N TYR A 350 -5.59 1.93 16.54
CA TYR A 350 -4.51 2.79 16.04
C TYR A 350 -4.89 4.26 16.07
N TYR A 351 -6.13 4.58 15.71
CA TYR A 351 -6.60 5.96 15.58
C TYR A 351 -7.15 6.54 16.88
N SER A 352 -7.48 5.71 17.87
CA SER A 352 -7.73 6.13 19.26
C SER A 352 -6.45 6.44 20.02
N GLY A 353 -5.27 6.05 19.49
CA GLY A 353 -3.99 6.17 20.17
C GLY A 353 -3.69 5.07 21.19
N ARG A 354 -4.57 4.07 21.34
CA ARG A 354 -4.36 2.93 22.26
C ARG A 354 -3.15 2.09 21.86
N ILE A 355 -2.99 1.84 20.56
CA ILE A 355 -1.89 1.03 20.02
C ILE A 355 -1.04 1.91 19.10
N PRO A 356 0.28 2.06 19.37
CA PRO A 356 1.14 2.83 18.48
C PRO A 356 1.30 2.13 17.12
N ARG A 357 1.10 2.89 16.04
CA ARG A 357 1.45 2.42 14.68
C ARG A 357 2.96 2.15 14.60
N ALA A 358 3.33 1.20 13.75
CA ALA A 358 4.73 0.92 13.46
C ALA A 358 5.45 2.19 12.95
N PRO A 359 6.70 2.43 13.39
CA PRO A 359 7.51 3.51 12.84
C PRO A 359 7.52 3.51 11.32
N VAL A 360 7.53 4.70 10.71
CA VAL A 360 7.45 4.87 9.25
C VAL A 360 8.47 4.02 8.50
N TRP A 361 9.71 3.98 8.98
CA TRP A 361 10.78 3.20 8.36
C TRP A 361 10.49 1.69 8.32
N MET A 362 9.81 1.14 9.33
CA MET A 362 9.43 -0.28 9.38
C MET A 362 8.31 -0.59 8.40
N ARG A 363 7.35 0.34 8.28
CA ARG A 363 6.27 0.24 7.31
C ARG A 363 6.83 0.23 5.90
N GLU A 364 7.74 1.17 5.60
CA GLU A 364 8.32 1.37 4.26
C GLU A 364 9.07 0.14 3.74
N ILE A 365 9.69 -0.64 4.63
CA ILE A 365 10.37 -1.88 4.26
C ILE A 365 9.50 -3.13 4.47
N GLY A 366 8.21 -2.96 4.77
CA GLY A 366 7.24 -4.06 4.90
C GLY A 366 7.41 -4.94 6.14
N ILE A 367 8.11 -4.49 7.18
CA ILE A 367 8.31 -5.26 8.43
C ILE A 367 7.40 -4.82 9.57
N GLU A 368 6.34 -4.05 9.30
CA GLU A 368 5.39 -3.61 10.35
C GLU A 368 4.77 -4.77 11.16
N TRP A 369 4.75 -5.98 10.59
CA TRP A 369 4.27 -7.18 11.29
C TRP A 369 5.15 -7.56 12.49
N THR A 370 6.45 -7.26 12.48
CA THR A 370 7.34 -7.52 13.63
C THR A 370 7.01 -6.57 14.77
N TRP A 371 6.71 -5.31 14.46
CA TRP A 371 6.23 -4.33 15.44
C TRP A 371 4.93 -4.79 16.09
N ARG A 372 4.00 -5.35 15.32
CA ARG A 372 2.74 -5.90 15.85
C ARG A 372 2.97 -7.16 16.70
N LEU A 373 3.90 -8.03 16.30
CA LEU A 373 4.29 -9.19 17.09
C LEU A 373 4.89 -8.80 18.44
N LEU A 374 5.74 -7.77 18.47
CA LEU A 374 6.35 -7.28 19.70
C LEU A 374 5.34 -6.66 20.67
N GLN A 375 4.31 -6.00 20.15
CA GLN A 375 3.25 -5.40 20.98
C GLN A 375 2.32 -6.45 21.59
N GLU A 376 2.00 -7.51 20.86
CA GLU A 376 1.05 -8.53 21.30
C GLU A 376 1.58 -9.96 21.06
N PRO A 377 2.72 -10.36 21.65
CA PRO A 377 3.41 -11.59 21.31
C PRO A 377 2.54 -12.83 21.53
N GLY A 378 1.81 -12.90 22.66
CA GLY A 378 0.93 -14.03 22.99
C GLY A 378 -0.24 -14.23 22.02
N ARG A 379 -0.72 -13.16 21.38
CA ARG A 379 -1.84 -13.22 20.42
C ARG A 379 -1.37 -13.39 18.98
N MET A 380 -0.26 -12.75 18.62
CA MET A 380 0.21 -12.62 17.23
C MET A 380 1.21 -13.70 16.80
N TRP A 381 1.88 -14.41 17.73
CA TRP A 381 2.91 -15.40 17.37
C TRP A 381 2.38 -16.51 16.46
N ARG A 382 1.20 -17.08 16.75
CA ARG A 382 0.60 -18.14 15.91
C ARG A 382 0.35 -17.64 14.50
N ARG A 383 -0.16 -16.41 14.38
CA ARG A 383 -0.45 -15.78 13.09
C ARG A 383 0.81 -15.65 12.23
N TYR A 384 1.92 -15.19 12.81
CA TYR A 384 3.13 -14.89 12.04
C TYR A 384 4.09 -16.07 11.91
N LEU A 385 4.33 -16.83 12.97
CA LEU A 385 5.32 -17.91 12.98
C LEU A 385 4.78 -19.23 12.42
N ILE A 386 3.47 -19.45 12.47
CA ILE A 386 2.82 -20.66 11.93
C ILE A 386 1.98 -20.30 10.70
N GLY A 387 1.15 -19.26 10.81
CA GLY A 387 0.23 -18.86 9.75
C GLY A 387 0.94 -18.40 8.47
N ASN A 388 1.95 -17.55 8.55
CA ASN A 388 2.63 -17.07 7.34
C ASN A 388 3.37 -18.20 6.58
N PRO A 389 4.14 -19.09 7.22
CA PRO A 389 4.72 -20.24 6.52
C PRO A 389 3.67 -21.15 5.89
N LEU A 390 2.57 -21.44 6.60
CA LEU A 390 1.47 -22.23 6.05
C LEU A 390 0.85 -21.57 4.82
N PHE A 391 0.62 -20.26 4.87
CA PHE A 391 0.10 -19.49 3.74
C PHE A 391 1.04 -19.58 2.54
N LEU A 392 2.35 -19.32 2.74
CA LEU A 392 3.33 -19.39 1.67
C LEU A 392 3.45 -20.81 1.08
N TYR A 393 3.36 -21.84 1.91
CA TYR A 393 3.32 -23.23 1.45
C TYR A 393 2.09 -23.50 0.57
N ARG A 394 0.91 -23.03 0.98
CA ARG A 394 -0.32 -23.17 0.17
C ARG A 394 -0.18 -22.43 -1.16
N VAL A 395 0.39 -21.23 -1.18
CA VAL A 395 0.64 -20.45 -2.42
C VAL A 395 1.61 -21.17 -3.32
N TRP A 396 2.70 -21.70 -2.76
CA TRP A 396 3.66 -22.51 -3.52
C TRP A 396 2.99 -23.74 -4.14
N ARG A 397 2.14 -24.44 -3.39
CA ARG A 397 1.38 -25.59 -3.91
C ARG A 397 0.42 -25.18 -5.03
N GLN A 398 -0.28 -24.05 -4.89
CA GLN A 398 -1.14 -23.50 -5.95
C GLN A 398 -0.36 -23.27 -7.24
N ARG A 399 0.86 -22.72 -7.15
CA ARG A 399 1.77 -22.50 -8.30
C ARG A 399 2.21 -23.80 -8.98
N GLN A 400 2.21 -24.93 -8.28
CA GLN A 400 2.59 -26.22 -8.88
C GLN A 400 1.41 -26.92 -9.58
N GLN A 401 0.18 -26.47 -9.30
CA GLN A 401 -1.05 -27.11 -9.78
C GLN A 401 -1.70 -26.38 -10.95
N GLY A 402 -1.29 -25.14 -11.24
CA GLY A 402 -1.67 -24.36 -12.41
C GLY A 402 -0.42 -23.90 -13.15
#